data_AF-A0A942WPA3-F1
#
_entry.id   AF-A0A942WPA3-F1
#
_cell.length_a   1.000
_cell.length_b   1.000
_cell.length_c   1.000
_cell.angle_alpha   90.00
_cell.angle_beta   90.00
_cell.angle_gamma   90.00
#
_symmetry.space_group_name_H-M   'P 1'
#
loop_
_entity.id
_entity.type
_entity.pdbx_description
1 polymer ?
#
loop_
_entity_poly.entity_id
_entity_poly.type
_entity_poly.pdbx_seq_one_letter_code
_entity_poly.pdbx_strand_id
1 'polypeptide(L)'
;MPKTEETWMDGITSEMMEHICDNLCKHPDQLSGEALEDKCAECKMGRFVRDILNQYNKVNDFTNSQCAKLLEQMHELEERDTAKKPKKYGVTDSQGVFYPLVGVDGVPYDLCPNCDSNLCTTGMFRRSKERMKYCEKCGQRLDWSE
;
A
#
# COMPACT_ATOMS: atom_id res chain seq x y z
N MET A 1 -37.04 -14.72 -0.76
CA MET A 1 -36.05 -13.64 -0.60
C MET A 1 -34.80 -14.25 0.02
N PRO A 2 -33.61 -14.11 -0.58
CA PRO A 2 -32.39 -14.59 0.06
C PRO A 2 -32.17 -13.77 1.33
N LYS A 3 -31.86 -14.45 2.44
CA LYS A 3 -31.46 -13.78 3.68
C LYS A 3 -30.10 -13.17 3.42
N THR A 4 -30.03 -11.85 3.26
CA THR A 4 -28.78 -11.10 3.35
C THR A 4 -28.17 -11.37 4.71
N GLU A 5 -26.92 -11.81 4.76
CA GLU A 5 -26.18 -11.98 6.01
C GLU A 5 -26.18 -10.63 6.76
N GLU A 6 -26.60 -10.65 8.02
CA GLU A 6 -26.62 -9.43 8.84
C GLU A 6 -25.21 -8.87 8.95
N THR A 7 -25.04 -7.65 8.48
CA THR A 7 -23.77 -6.94 8.60
C THR A 7 -23.65 -6.34 10.00
N TRP A 8 -22.41 -6.09 10.42
CA TRP A 8 -22.15 -5.44 11.72
C TRP A 8 -22.80 -4.04 11.80
N MET A 9 -22.95 -3.34 10.67
CA MET A 9 -23.68 -2.08 10.59
C MET A 9 -25.18 -2.28 10.80
N ASP A 10 -25.78 -3.35 10.25
CA ASP A 10 -27.19 -3.68 10.46
C ASP A 10 -27.48 -3.86 11.96
N GLY A 11 -26.58 -4.52 12.68
CA GLY A 11 -26.67 -4.68 14.15
C GLY A 11 -26.70 -3.33 14.89
N ILE A 12 -25.76 -2.42 14.60
CA ILE A 12 -25.74 -1.09 15.24
C ILE A 12 -26.98 -0.28 14.90
N THR A 13 -27.36 -0.24 13.62
CA THR A 13 -28.50 0.58 13.20
C THR A 13 -29.81 0.04 13.76
N SER A 14 -29.94 -1.29 13.91
CA SER A 14 -31.10 -1.92 14.54
C SER A 14 -31.18 -1.59 16.02
N GLU A 15 -30.09 -1.78 16.78
CA GLU A 15 -30.04 -1.41 18.20
C GLU A 15 -30.31 0.09 18.42
N MET A 16 -29.75 0.95 17.56
CA MET A 16 -29.99 2.39 17.61
C MET A 16 -31.47 2.72 17.34
N MET A 17 -32.09 2.09 16.34
CA MET A 17 -33.48 2.31 15.98
C MET A 17 -34.43 1.86 17.10
N GLU A 18 -34.18 0.69 17.70
CA GLU A 18 -34.94 0.21 18.87
C GLU A 18 -34.80 1.19 20.03
N HIS A 19 -33.59 1.67 20.32
CA HIS A 19 -33.36 2.65 21.37
C HIS A 19 -34.12 3.96 21.13
N ILE A 20 -34.10 4.48 19.91
CA ILE A 20 -34.86 5.68 19.52
C ILE A 20 -36.36 5.46 19.71
N CYS A 21 -36.89 4.37 19.17
CA CYS A 21 -38.33 4.08 19.24
C CYS A 21 -38.84 3.90 20.67
N ASP A 22 -38.09 3.19 21.51
CA ASP A 22 -38.51 2.88 22.87
C ASP A 22 -38.26 4.01 23.88
N ASN A 23 -37.23 4.82 23.68
CA ASN A 23 -36.81 5.79 24.69
C ASN A 23 -37.08 7.23 24.25
N LEU A 24 -37.01 7.55 22.96
CA LEU A 24 -37.10 8.92 22.45
C LEU A 24 -38.45 9.20 21.76
N CYS A 25 -38.89 8.35 20.85
CA CYS A 25 -40.12 8.57 20.06
C CYS A 25 -41.43 8.34 20.83
N LYS A 26 -41.40 7.61 21.97
CA LYS A 26 -42.61 7.34 22.77
C LYS A 26 -43.24 8.58 23.42
N HIS A 27 -42.55 9.72 23.49
CA HIS A 27 -43.06 10.94 24.13
C HIS A 27 -42.74 12.23 23.35
N PRO A 28 -43.33 12.46 22.16
CA PRO A 28 -43.09 13.71 21.45
C PRO A 28 -43.78 14.92 22.12
N ASP A 29 -44.80 14.72 22.98
CA ASP A 29 -45.76 15.78 23.32
C ASP A 29 -45.82 16.17 24.81
N GLN A 30 -44.95 15.65 25.69
CA GLN A 30 -45.16 15.75 27.15
C GLN A 30 -43.97 16.22 28.00
N LEU A 31 -42.87 16.68 27.41
CA LEU A 31 -41.68 17.11 28.17
C LEU A 31 -41.43 18.62 28.00
N SER A 32 -41.18 19.30 29.12
CA SER A 32 -40.65 20.67 29.11
C SER A 32 -39.21 20.67 28.57
N GLY A 33 -38.70 21.84 28.14
CA GLY A 33 -37.35 21.95 27.59
C GLY A 33 -36.25 21.39 28.53
N GLU A 34 -36.39 21.58 29.84
CA GLU A 34 -35.46 21.08 30.87
C GLU A 34 -35.52 19.54 30.99
N ALA A 35 -36.72 18.96 30.96
CA ALA A 35 -36.89 17.49 30.97
C ALA A 35 -36.43 16.82 29.67
N LEU A 36 -36.41 17.58 28.56
CA LEU A 36 -35.85 17.15 27.29
C LEU A 36 -34.31 17.10 27.33
N GLU A 37 -33.67 18.07 28.00
CA GLU A 37 -32.22 18.12 28.19
C GLU A 37 -31.72 16.96 29.06
N ASP A 38 -32.37 16.68 30.19
CA ASP A 38 -32.04 15.53 31.05
C ASP A 38 -32.15 14.21 30.29
N LYS A 39 -33.23 14.06 29.51
CA LYS A 39 -33.44 12.86 28.70
C LYS A 39 -32.43 12.73 27.57
N CYS A 40 -31.98 13.84 26.99
CA CYS A 40 -30.90 13.88 26.00
C CYS A 40 -29.55 13.52 26.63
N ALA A 41 -29.27 13.98 27.86
CA ALA A 41 -28.07 13.60 28.61
C ALA A 41 -28.02 12.08 28.88
N GLU A 42 -29.18 11.44 29.07
CA GLU A 42 -29.28 10.00 29.31
C GLU A 42 -29.50 9.14 28.05
N CYS A 43 -29.74 9.74 26.87
CA CYS A 43 -30.21 9.03 25.68
C CYS A 43 -29.20 8.07 25.02
N LYS A 44 -27.96 7.97 25.56
CA LYS A 44 -26.90 7.07 25.07
C LYS A 44 -26.58 7.17 23.57
N MET A 45 -27.12 8.14 22.84
CA MET A 45 -26.98 8.29 21.39
C MET A 45 -25.52 8.50 20.98
N GLY A 46 -24.75 9.16 21.83
CA GLY A 46 -23.31 9.34 21.65
C GLY A 46 -22.54 8.03 21.51
N ARG A 47 -23.02 6.91 22.08
CA ARG A 47 -22.44 5.58 21.87
C ARG A 47 -22.62 5.14 20.42
N PHE A 48 -23.85 5.17 19.90
CA PHE A 48 -24.16 4.74 18.54
C PHE A 48 -23.44 5.60 17.49
N VAL A 49 -23.43 6.93 17.68
CA VAL A 49 -22.69 7.85 16.80
C VAL A 49 -21.20 7.52 16.79
N ARG A 50 -20.59 7.28 17.97
CA ARG A 50 -19.18 6.88 18.07
C ARG A 50 -18.91 5.54 17.40
N ASP A 51 -19.81 4.56 17.57
CA ASP A 51 -19.64 3.22 17.01
C ASP A 51 -19.74 3.24 15.47
N ILE A 52 -20.67 4.02 14.91
CA ILE A 52 -20.78 4.30 13.47
C ILE A 52 -19.52 4.99 12.95
N LEU A 53 -19.08 6.08 13.61
CA LEU A 53 -17.89 6.83 13.20
C LEU A 53 -16.63 5.97 13.23
N ASN A 54 -16.47 5.14 14.28
CA ASN A 54 -15.35 4.23 14.38
C ASN A 54 -15.27 3.28 13.19
N GLN A 55 -16.40 2.88 12.63
CA GLN A 55 -16.41 1.87 11.56
C GLN A 55 -16.44 2.45 10.18
N TYR A 56 -17.02 3.63 10.03
CA TYR A 56 -16.67 4.50 8.92
C TYR A 56 -15.15 4.72 8.85
N ASN A 57 -14.49 5.03 9.97
CA ASN A 57 -13.04 5.24 9.99
C ASN A 57 -12.26 3.95 9.69
N LYS A 58 -12.66 2.79 10.23
CA LYS A 58 -12.03 1.50 9.88
C LYS A 58 -12.16 1.15 8.40
N VAL A 59 -13.31 1.43 7.80
CA VAL A 59 -13.55 1.16 6.37
C VAL A 59 -12.78 2.15 5.50
N ASN A 60 -12.68 3.43 5.90
CA ASN A 60 -12.02 4.47 5.13
C ASN A 60 -10.51 4.61 5.41
N ASP A 61 -9.97 3.90 6.39
CA ASP A 61 -8.53 3.83 6.62
C ASP A 61 -7.86 2.90 5.58
N PHE A 62 -7.81 3.41 4.35
CA PHE A 62 -7.22 2.71 3.23
C PHE A 62 -5.74 2.40 3.49
N THR A 63 -5.00 3.34 4.07
CA THR A 63 -3.56 3.21 4.34
C THR A 63 -3.24 2.02 5.24
N ASN A 64 -4.05 1.75 6.26
CA ASN A 64 -3.84 0.57 7.13
C ASN A 64 -4.57 -0.70 6.64
N SER A 65 -5.26 -0.63 5.50
CA SER A 65 -6.00 -1.76 4.96
C SER A 65 -5.10 -2.88 4.44
N GLN A 66 -5.63 -4.10 4.37
CA GLN A 66 -4.96 -5.21 3.70
C GLN A 66 -4.77 -4.96 2.19
N CYS A 67 -5.63 -4.12 1.59
CA CYS A 67 -5.51 -3.75 0.19
C CYS A 67 -4.28 -2.87 -0.07
N ALA A 68 -4.03 -1.86 0.77
CA ALA A 68 -2.83 -1.03 0.66
C ALA A 68 -1.55 -1.85 0.80
N LYS A 69 -1.49 -2.78 1.77
CA LYS A 69 -0.36 -3.71 1.93
C LYS A 69 -0.15 -4.60 0.70
N LEU A 70 -1.25 -5.09 0.11
CA LEU A 70 -1.17 -5.89 -1.12
C LEU A 70 -0.66 -5.05 -2.30
N LEU A 71 -1.12 -3.80 -2.43
CA LEU A 71 -0.66 -2.89 -3.49
C LEU A 71 0.83 -2.55 -3.34
N GLU A 72 1.32 -2.32 -2.13
CA GLU A 72 2.75 -2.14 -1.87
C GLU A 72 3.57 -3.38 -2.29
N GLN A 73 3.11 -4.58 -1.92
CA GLN A 73 3.75 -5.83 -2.32
C GLN A 73 3.73 -6.03 -3.85
N MET A 74 2.62 -5.70 -4.50
CA MET A 74 2.50 -5.75 -5.96
C MET A 74 3.45 -4.77 -6.64
N HIS A 75 3.57 -3.55 -6.12
CA HIS A 75 4.50 -2.55 -6.63
C HIS A 75 5.96 -3.00 -6.48
N GLU A 76 6.35 -3.59 -5.34
CA GLU A 76 7.70 -4.14 -5.16
C GLU A 76 8.00 -5.31 -6.12
N LEU A 77 6.99 -6.13 -6.42
CA LEU A 77 7.11 -7.20 -7.42
C LEU A 77 7.27 -6.63 -8.83
N GLU A 78 6.42 -5.67 -9.21
CA GLU A 78 6.49 -4.96 -10.49
C GLU A 78 7.85 -4.28 -10.70
N GLU A 79 8.40 -3.64 -9.67
CA GLU A 79 9.70 -2.97 -9.72
C GLU A 79 10.87 -3.94 -9.96
N ARG A 80 10.77 -5.18 -9.44
CA ARG A 80 11.77 -6.24 -9.67
C ARG A 80 11.60 -6.93 -11.03
N ASP A 81 10.37 -7.13 -11.46
CA ASP A 81 10.02 -7.82 -12.71
C ASP A 81 10.13 -6.92 -13.94
N THR A 82 10.04 -5.61 -13.74
CA THR A 82 10.39 -4.59 -14.75
C THR A 82 11.88 -4.71 -15.06
N ALA A 83 12.20 -5.03 -16.31
CA ALA A 83 13.59 -5.16 -16.75
C ALA A 83 14.27 -3.79 -16.75
N LYS A 84 15.43 -3.70 -16.10
CA LYS A 84 16.21 -2.45 -15.98
C LYS A 84 17.58 -2.63 -16.62
N LYS A 85 18.04 -1.61 -17.34
CA LYS A 85 19.39 -1.61 -17.93
C LYS A 85 20.44 -1.55 -16.81
N PRO A 86 21.51 -2.36 -16.87
CA PRO A 86 22.64 -2.27 -15.95
C PRO A 86 23.24 -0.87 -15.89
N LYS A 87 23.64 -0.46 -14.69
CA LYS A 87 24.37 0.80 -14.50
C LYS A 87 25.83 0.60 -14.90
N LYS A 88 26.44 1.67 -15.41
CA LYS A 88 27.88 1.77 -15.62
C LYS A 88 28.41 2.94 -14.80
N TYR A 89 29.50 2.73 -14.06
CA TYR A 89 30.23 3.85 -13.49
C TYR A 89 31.14 4.48 -14.54
N GLY A 90 31.35 5.79 -14.44
CA GLY A 90 32.15 6.55 -15.38
C GLY A 90 32.14 8.03 -15.04
N VAL A 91 32.85 8.79 -15.86
CA VAL A 91 32.93 10.25 -15.75
C VAL A 91 32.42 10.87 -17.03
N THR A 92 31.66 11.96 -16.91
CA THR A 92 31.25 12.76 -18.06
C THR A 92 32.22 13.92 -18.21
N ASP A 93 32.75 14.13 -19.41
CA ASP A 93 33.62 15.27 -19.67
C ASP A 93 32.84 16.60 -19.78
N SER A 94 33.56 17.70 -19.96
CA SER A 94 32.96 19.03 -20.13
C SER A 94 32.14 19.18 -21.42
N GLN A 95 32.24 18.23 -22.36
CA GLN A 95 31.48 18.19 -23.62
C GLN A 95 30.24 17.30 -23.52
N GLY A 96 29.98 16.68 -22.35
CA GLY A 96 28.84 15.80 -22.12
C GLY A 96 29.06 14.34 -22.55
N VAL A 97 30.28 13.95 -22.91
CA VAL A 97 30.62 12.58 -23.33
C VAL A 97 30.90 11.72 -22.09
N PHE A 98 30.19 10.60 -21.96
CA PHE A 98 30.37 9.65 -20.85
C PHE A 98 31.48 8.65 -21.13
N TYR A 99 32.47 8.61 -20.24
CA TYR A 99 33.60 7.68 -20.26
C TYR A 99 33.44 6.65 -19.15
N PRO A 100 33.14 5.38 -19.47
CA PRO A 100 32.96 4.35 -18.47
C PRO A 100 34.29 4.03 -17.75
N LEU A 101 34.21 3.80 -16.45
CA LEU A 101 35.30 3.26 -15.66
C LEU A 101 35.47 1.78 -16.01
N VAL A 102 36.66 1.42 -16.48
CA VAL A 102 36.98 0.06 -16.92
C VAL A 102 37.75 -0.71 -15.85
N GLY A 103 37.56 -2.03 -15.83
CA GLY A 103 38.34 -2.95 -15.02
C GLY A 103 39.75 -3.20 -15.57
N VAL A 104 40.49 -4.07 -14.88
CA VAL A 104 41.86 -4.48 -15.24
C VAL A 104 41.94 -5.13 -16.63
N ASP A 105 40.83 -5.68 -17.12
CA ASP A 105 40.66 -6.28 -18.45
C ASP A 105 40.27 -5.26 -19.54
N GLY A 106 40.16 -3.97 -19.20
CA GLY A 106 39.76 -2.91 -20.14
C GLY A 106 38.26 -2.90 -20.44
N VAL A 107 37.44 -3.67 -19.71
CA VAL A 107 35.99 -3.74 -19.92
C VAL A 107 35.25 -2.96 -18.82
N PRO A 108 34.22 -2.16 -19.15
CA PRO A 108 33.37 -1.50 -18.16
C PRO A 108 32.66 -2.49 -17.24
N TYR A 109 32.63 -2.21 -15.93
CA TYR A 109 31.82 -2.99 -14.99
C TYR A 109 30.32 -2.66 -15.16
N ASP A 110 29.53 -3.66 -15.54
CA ASP A 110 28.07 -3.58 -15.48
C ASP A 110 27.61 -3.87 -14.04
N LEU A 111 26.76 -3.02 -13.47
CA LEU A 111 26.24 -3.16 -12.11
C LEU A 111 24.74 -3.35 -12.11
N CYS A 112 24.26 -4.12 -11.13
CA CYS A 112 22.84 -4.29 -10.91
C CYS A 112 22.19 -2.92 -10.63
N PRO A 113 21.15 -2.52 -11.37
CA PRO A 113 20.54 -1.21 -11.18
C PRO A 113 19.83 -1.06 -9.83
N ASN A 114 19.53 -2.17 -9.16
CA ASN A 114 18.84 -2.18 -7.87
C ASN A 114 19.80 -2.25 -6.67
N CYS A 115 20.81 -3.13 -6.70
CA CYS A 115 21.66 -3.42 -5.53
C CYS A 115 23.16 -3.16 -5.76
N ASP A 116 23.50 -2.53 -6.88
CA ASP A 116 24.85 -2.15 -7.33
C ASP A 116 25.88 -3.28 -7.30
N SER A 117 25.40 -4.52 -7.27
CA SER A 117 26.25 -5.69 -7.25
C SER A 117 26.84 -5.92 -8.63
N ASN A 118 28.12 -6.27 -8.65
CA ASN A 118 28.85 -6.45 -9.90
C ASN A 118 28.25 -7.58 -10.72
N LEU A 119 27.81 -7.27 -11.93
CA LEU A 119 27.25 -8.23 -12.88
C LEU A 119 28.33 -8.85 -13.77
N CYS A 120 29.62 -8.60 -13.50
CA CYS A 120 30.82 -9.12 -14.17
C CYS A 120 30.53 -10.21 -15.21
N THR A 121 30.38 -9.78 -16.46
CA THR A 121 30.19 -10.65 -17.63
C THR A 121 31.50 -10.97 -18.33
N THR A 122 32.67 -10.67 -17.73
CA THR A 122 34.01 -10.89 -18.29
C THR A 122 35.00 -11.54 -17.31
N GLY A 123 35.98 -12.28 -17.86
CA GLY A 123 36.95 -13.14 -17.14
C GLY A 123 36.90 -14.62 -17.56
N MET A 124 37.78 -15.47 -17.00
CA MET A 124 37.87 -16.92 -17.28
C MET A 124 36.56 -17.69 -16.93
N PHE A 125 35.71 -17.09 -16.10
CA PHE A 125 34.38 -17.57 -15.68
C PHE A 125 33.24 -16.73 -16.30
N ARG A 126 33.37 -16.38 -17.58
CA ARG A 126 32.47 -15.49 -18.31
C ARG A 126 31.01 -15.93 -18.21
N ARG A 127 30.13 -15.05 -17.72
CA ARG A 127 28.67 -15.21 -17.85
C ARG A 127 28.19 -14.46 -19.09
N SER A 128 27.54 -15.16 -20.01
CA SER A 128 26.93 -14.51 -21.19
C SER A 128 25.81 -13.56 -20.74
N LYS A 129 25.82 -12.32 -21.25
CA LYS A 129 24.75 -11.32 -21.05
C LYS A 129 23.38 -11.86 -21.46
N GLU A 130 23.34 -12.63 -22.55
CA GLU A 130 22.12 -13.28 -23.06
C GLU A 130 21.52 -14.29 -22.04
N ARG A 131 22.37 -14.89 -21.20
CA ARG A 131 21.94 -15.86 -20.18
C ARG A 131 21.63 -15.22 -18.83
N MET A 132 22.17 -14.03 -18.56
CA MET A 132 22.02 -13.33 -17.29
C MET A 132 20.72 -12.51 -17.26
N LYS A 133 19.57 -13.18 -17.22
CA LYS A 133 18.26 -12.50 -17.20
C LYS A 133 17.95 -11.77 -15.89
N TYR A 134 18.57 -12.18 -14.79
CA TYR A 134 18.31 -11.64 -13.46
C TYR A 134 19.62 -11.45 -12.68
N CYS A 135 19.63 -10.48 -11.77
CA CYS A 135 20.70 -10.32 -10.79
C CYS A 135 20.63 -11.47 -9.77
N GLU A 136 21.71 -12.23 -9.61
CA GLU A 136 21.74 -13.36 -8.69
C GLU A 136 21.64 -12.97 -7.21
N LYS A 137 22.00 -11.73 -6.86
CA LYS A 137 21.95 -11.27 -5.47
C LYS A 137 20.56 -10.82 -5.04
N CYS A 138 19.84 -10.09 -5.90
CA CYS A 138 18.58 -9.44 -5.51
C CYS A 138 17.38 -9.81 -6.41
N GLY A 139 17.58 -10.64 -7.44
CA GLY A 139 16.51 -11.07 -8.36
C GLY A 139 16.05 -10.03 -9.38
N GLN A 140 16.63 -8.84 -9.43
CA GLN A 140 16.26 -7.79 -10.40
C GLN A 140 16.36 -8.31 -11.83
N ARG A 141 15.29 -8.20 -12.61
CA ARG A 141 15.33 -8.52 -14.05
C ARG A 141 16.18 -7.50 -14.79
N LEU A 142 17.08 -8.00 -15.63
CA LEU A 142 18.06 -7.19 -16.36
C LEU A 142 17.67 -7.07 -17.83
N ASP A 143 17.75 -5.85 -18.34
CA ASP A 143 17.64 -5.55 -19.76
C ASP A 143 19.03 -5.32 -20.36
N TRP A 144 19.43 -6.20 -21.27
CA TRP A 144 20.71 -6.13 -21.98
C TRP A 144 20.58 -5.60 -23.40
N SER A 145 19.41 -5.07 -23.79
CA SER A 145 19.23 -4.42 -25.09
C SER A 145 20.16 -3.20 -25.23
N GLU A 146 20.75 -3.04 -26.40
CA GLU A 146 21.60 -1.88 -26.74
C GLU A 146 20.76 -0.60 -26.79
#